data_AF-A0A239HPL4-F1
#
_entry.id   AF-A0A239HPL4-F1
#
_cell.length_a   1.000
_cell.length_b   1.000
_cell.length_c   1.000
_cell.angle_alpha   90.00
_cell.angle_beta   90.00
_cell.angle_gamma   90.00
#
_symmetry.space_group_name_H-M   'P 1'
#
loop_
_entity.id
_entity.type
_entity.pdbx_description
1 polymer ?
#
loop_
_entity_poly.entity_id
_entity_poly.type
_entity_poly.pdbx_seq_one_letter_code
_entity_poly.pdbx_strand_id
1 'polypeptide(L)'
;MRAAAPLRSAAMTAPTMNGLIHNAVRRDLARLSAALDPWQDGDRARAAGLERAFANVHRELTHHHEGEDEYVWPFLAGTGVAADLLTEMEEEHAAMSAALAGTAGALRTLARTGSGADAAAARTSVEHTRAVVVGHLDHEEEALEPLLRAHEGSAEWRAVTGRLRHRDPRAAGSFFAWLTDGISAGDRAVLRATVPAPVTAVLSRVFGRRYTRGVAPVWRAAVRPPVGG
;
A
#
# COMPACT_ATOMS: atom_id res chain seq x y z
N MET A 1 28.57 27.10 -29.50
CA MET A 1 28.83 26.32 -28.28
C MET A 1 27.55 26.26 -27.46
N ARG A 2 26.86 25.11 -27.45
CA ARG A 2 25.74 24.88 -26.51
C ARG A 2 26.35 24.42 -25.18
N ALA A 3 26.05 25.14 -24.10
CA ALA A 3 26.38 24.69 -22.76
C ALA A 3 25.52 23.47 -22.44
N ALA A 4 26.16 22.35 -22.13
CA ALA A 4 25.49 21.18 -21.59
C ALA A 4 25.01 21.51 -20.16
N ALA A 5 23.72 21.33 -19.90
CA ALA A 5 23.19 21.37 -18.54
C ALA A 5 23.78 20.20 -17.73
N PRO A 6 24.14 20.40 -16.44
CA PRO A 6 24.60 19.31 -15.62
C PRO A 6 23.44 18.35 -15.36
N LEU A 7 23.64 17.07 -15.68
CA LEU A 7 22.79 15.98 -15.21
C LEU A 7 22.86 16.00 -13.68
N ARG A 8 21.80 16.48 -13.03
CA ARG A 8 21.58 16.20 -11.60
C ARG A 8 21.40 14.68 -11.50
N SER A 9 22.43 13.99 -11.06
CA SER A 9 22.30 12.64 -10.54
C SER A 9 21.33 12.73 -9.36
N ALA A 10 20.09 12.33 -9.56
CA ALA A 10 19.19 12.04 -8.45
C ALA A 10 19.84 10.92 -7.65
N ALA A 11 20.55 11.26 -6.58
CA ALA A 11 20.88 10.29 -5.56
C ALA A 11 19.53 9.72 -5.13
N MET A 12 19.28 8.45 -5.41
CA MET A 12 18.08 7.77 -4.94
C MET A 12 18.10 7.84 -3.42
N THR A 13 17.35 8.79 -2.86
CA THR A 13 17.21 8.97 -1.42
C THR A 13 16.56 7.71 -0.86
N ALA A 14 17.07 7.24 0.28
CA ALA A 14 16.49 6.07 0.93
C ALA A 14 14.99 6.34 1.21
N PRO A 15 14.10 5.34 1.01
CA PRO A 15 12.67 5.53 1.24
C PRO A 15 12.39 6.00 2.67
N THR A 16 11.38 6.85 2.85
CA THR A 16 10.84 7.18 4.17
C THR A 16 9.88 6.07 4.64
N MET A 17 9.30 6.20 5.85
CA MET A 17 8.20 5.29 6.25
C MET A 17 7.04 5.35 5.24
N ASN A 18 6.81 6.50 4.60
CA ASN A 18 5.83 6.68 3.54
C ASN A 18 6.11 5.75 2.37
N GLY A 19 7.32 5.87 1.79
CA GLY A 19 7.76 5.02 0.69
C GLY A 19 7.74 3.53 1.02
N LEU A 20 7.99 3.14 2.28
CA LEU A 20 7.85 1.74 2.71
C LEU A 20 6.39 1.25 2.64
N ILE A 21 5.43 2.08 3.04
CA ILE A 21 3.99 1.77 2.96
C ILE A 21 3.58 1.69 1.49
N HIS A 22 3.99 2.67 0.68
CA HIS A 22 3.69 2.70 -0.76
C HIS A 22 4.23 1.46 -1.47
N ASN A 23 5.47 1.06 -1.18
CA ASN A 23 6.07 -0.16 -1.73
C ASN A 23 5.30 -1.42 -1.34
N ALA A 24 4.76 -1.50 -0.12
CA ALA A 24 3.90 -2.61 0.29
C ALA A 24 2.56 -2.64 -0.44
N VAL A 25 1.97 -1.47 -0.72
CA VAL A 25 0.75 -1.33 -1.54
C VAL A 25 1.02 -1.76 -2.99
N ARG A 26 2.05 -1.20 -3.65
CA ARG A 26 2.46 -1.56 -5.01
C ARG A 26 2.68 -3.07 -5.15
N ARG A 27 3.39 -3.66 -4.19
CA ARG A 27 3.67 -5.10 -4.13
C ARG A 27 2.40 -5.94 -4.07
N ASP A 28 1.47 -5.62 -3.17
CA ASP A 28 0.29 -6.48 -2.97
C ASP A 28 -0.75 -6.30 -4.10
N LEU A 29 -0.87 -5.12 -4.72
CA LEU A 29 -1.67 -4.94 -5.94
C LEU A 29 -1.11 -5.75 -7.12
N ALA A 30 0.22 -5.77 -7.28
CA ALA A 30 0.87 -6.62 -8.29
C ALA A 30 0.65 -8.12 -8.00
N ARG A 31 0.72 -8.54 -6.73
CA ARG A 31 0.42 -9.93 -6.32
C ARG A 31 -1.03 -10.31 -6.63
N LEU A 32 -1.98 -9.41 -6.41
CA LEU A 32 -3.40 -9.66 -6.72
C LEU A 32 -3.63 -9.87 -8.22
N SER A 33 -3.06 -8.99 -9.06
CA SER A 33 -3.19 -9.16 -10.51
C SER A 33 -2.58 -10.49 -10.97
N ALA A 34 -1.35 -10.79 -10.54
CA ALA A 34 -0.67 -12.04 -10.90
C ALA A 34 -1.44 -13.28 -10.42
N ALA A 35 -2.11 -13.19 -9.27
CA ALA A 35 -2.91 -14.28 -8.71
C ALA A 35 -4.26 -14.52 -9.41
N LEU A 36 -4.70 -13.59 -10.27
CA LEU A 36 -5.95 -13.68 -11.05
C LEU A 36 -5.70 -14.10 -12.51
N ASP A 37 -4.45 -14.21 -12.96
CA ASP A 37 -4.09 -14.58 -14.33
C ASP A 37 -4.31 -16.08 -14.62
N PRO A 38 -3.75 -17.01 -13.83
CA PRO A 38 -4.21 -18.39 -13.83
C PRO A 38 -5.45 -18.51 -12.95
N TRP A 39 -6.61 -18.80 -13.54
CA TRP A 39 -7.84 -19.06 -12.79
C TRP A 39 -8.39 -20.47 -13.03
N GLN A 40 -8.72 -21.16 -11.94
CA GLN A 40 -9.48 -22.40 -11.98
C GLN A 40 -10.95 -22.07 -11.75
N ASP A 41 -11.80 -22.35 -12.74
CA ASP A 41 -13.23 -22.11 -12.64
C ASP A 41 -13.84 -22.87 -11.44
N GLY A 42 -14.65 -22.17 -10.65
CA GLY A 42 -15.26 -22.67 -9.43
C GLY A 42 -14.39 -22.57 -8.16
N ASP A 43 -13.15 -22.09 -8.21
CA ASP A 43 -12.27 -22.00 -7.02
C ASP A 43 -12.63 -20.83 -6.08
N ARG A 44 -13.76 -20.98 -5.37
CA ARG A 44 -14.24 -20.03 -4.38
C ARG A 44 -13.31 -19.90 -3.17
N ALA A 45 -12.56 -20.96 -2.84
CA ALA A 45 -11.63 -20.94 -1.72
C ALA A 45 -10.45 -20.00 -2.01
N ARG A 46 -9.89 -20.08 -3.23
CA ARG A 46 -8.89 -19.14 -3.73
C ARG A 46 -9.44 -17.72 -3.76
N ALA A 47 -10.64 -17.54 -4.30
CA ALA A 47 -11.29 -16.24 -4.40
C ALA A 47 -11.47 -15.56 -3.03
N ALA A 48 -11.98 -16.28 -2.04
CA ALA A 48 -12.12 -15.77 -0.67
C ALA A 48 -10.75 -15.42 -0.04
N GLY A 49 -9.68 -16.13 -0.41
CA GLY A 49 -8.31 -15.77 -0.03
C GLY A 49 -7.89 -14.42 -0.60
N LEU A 50 -8.09 -14.20 -1.90
CA LEU A 50 -7.75 -12.94 -2.58
C LEU A 50 -8.59 -11.77 -2.07
N GLU A 51 -9.89 -11.99 -1.83
CA GLU A 51 -10.77 -10.99 -1.21
C GLU A 51 -10.24 -10.55 0.16
N ARG A 52 -9.89 -11.49 1.05
CA ARG A 52 -9.29 -11.16 2.36
C ARG A 52 -7.97 -10.43 2.25
N ALA A 53 -7.15 -10.81 1.27
CA ALA A 53 -5.86 -10.17 1.04
C ALA A 53 -6.04 -8.73 0.54
N PHE A 54 -6.95 -8.50 -0.40
CA PHE A 54 -7.28 -7.15 -0.86
C PHE A 54 -7.92 -6.30 0.25
N ALA A 55 -8.81 -6.87 1.06
CA ALA A 55 -9.38 -6.17 2.22
C ALA A 55 -8.31 -5.74 3.24
N ASN A 56 -7.14 -6.40 3.27
CA ASN A 56 -5.99 -5.93 4.02
C ASN A 56 -5.38 -4.67 3.40
N VAL A 57 -5.03 -4.71 2.12
CA VAL A 57 -4.44 -3.57 1.40
C VAL A 57 -5.37 -2.37 1.45
N HIS A 58 -6.66 -2.56 1.15
CA HIS A 58 -7.67 -1.52 1.19
C HIS A 58 -7.70 -0.85 2.57
N ARG A 59 -7.79 -1.61 3.66
CA ARG A 59 -7.81 -1.03 5.02
C ARG A 59 -6.52 -0.25 5.34
N GLU A 60 -5.35 -0.81 5.04
CA GLU A 60 -4.08 -0.14 5.36
C GLU A 60 -3.89 1.14 4.54
N LEU A 61 -4.30 1.13 3.27
CA LEU A 61 -4.26 2.29 2.39
C LEU A 61 -5.32 3.33 2.77
N THR A 62 -6.51 2.92 3.21
CA THR A 62 -7.53 3.83 3.77
C THR A 62 -7.01 4.57 4.97
N HIS A 63 -6.50 3.85 5.97
CA HIS A 63 -5.97 4.47 7.17
C HIS A 63 -4.77 5.40 6.89
N HIS A 64 -3.98 5.08 5.85
CA HIS A 64 -2.85 5.89 5.44
C HIS A 64 -3.28 7.23 4.84
N HIS A 65 -4.14 7.21 3.82
CA HIS A 65 -4.55 8.45 3.14
C HIS A 65 -5.49 9.32 3.99
N GLU A 66 -6.35 8.71 4.82
CA GLU A 66 -7.17 9.48 5.77
C GLU A 66 -6.28 10.18 6.81
N GLY A 67 -5.16 9.56 7.21
CA GLY A 67 -4.20 10.20 8.12
C GLY A 67 -3.46 11.37 7.45
N GLU A 68 -3.23 11.28 6.16
CA GLU A 68 -2.65 12.35 5.35
C GLU A 68 -3.60 13.53 5.21
N ASP A 69 -4.85 13.26 4.81
CA ASP A 69 -5.91 14.25 4.73
C ASP A 69 -6.13 14.97 6.08
N GLU A 70 -6.13 14.21 7.18
CA GLU A 70 -6.41 14.76 8.50
C GLU A 70 -5.24 15.57 9.08
N TYR A 71 -3.98 15.17 8.80
CA TYR A 71 -2.82 15.71 9.51
C TYR A 71 -1.70 16.25 8.64
N VAL A 72 -1.43 15.65 7.48
CA VAL A 72 -0.28 16.02 6.64
C VAL A 72 -0.64 17.16 5.71
N TRP A 73 -1.80 17.12 5.04
CA TRP A 73 -2.18 18.16 4.09
C TRP A 73 -2.43 19.50 4.81
N PRO A 74 -3.11 19.53 5.99
CA PRO A 74 -3.22 20.76 6.78
C PRO A 74 -1.87 21.30 7.25
N PHE A 75 -0.90 20.43 7.55
CA PHE A 75 0.45 20.85 7.90
C PHE A 75 1.14 21.54 6.71
N LEU A 76 1.12 20.91 5.53
CA LEU A 76 1.71 21.46 4.30
C LEU A 76 1.04 22.76 3.84
N ALA A 77 -0.28 22.88 3.99
CA ALA A 77 -0.98 24.14 3.75
C ALA A 77 -0.41 25.28 4.62
N GLY A 78 -0.05 24.96 5.87
CA GLY A 78 0.59 25.90 6.80
C GLY A 78 2.03 26.28 6.46
N THR A 79 2.72 25.53 5.58
CA THR A 79 4.10 25.82 5.15
C THR A 79 4.18 26.64 3.86
N GLY A 80 3.03 26.97 3.24
CA GLY A 80 2.96 27.70 1.98
C GLY A 80 3.05 26.84 0.73
N VAL A 81 2.78 25.53 0.84
CA VAL A 81 2.54 24.68 -0.34
C VAL A 81 1.35 25.21 -1.13
N ALA A 82 1.43 25.10 -2.45
CA ALA A 82 0.39 25.60 -3.34
C ALA A 82 -0.93 24.85 -3.10
N ALA A 83 -2.03 25.60 -2.98
CA ALA A 83 -3.33 25.03 -2.63
C ALA A 83 -3.94 24.16 -3.73
N ASP A 84 -3.60 24.45 -4.99
CA ASP A 84 -3.94 23.62 -6.15
C ASP A 84 -3.33 22.22 -6.03
N LEU A 85 -2.04 22.11 -5.69
CA LEU A 85 -1.38 20.82 -5.48
C LEU A 85 -2.05 19.99 -4.37
N LEU A 86 -2.43 20.61 -3.25
CA LEU A 86 -3.15 19.89 -2.18
C LEU A 86 -4.56 19.48 -2.60
N THR A 87 -5.24 20.31 -3.40
CA THR A 87 -6.55 19.96 -3.97
C THR A 87 -6.42 18.76 -4.91
N GLU A 88 -5.38 18.71 -5.74
CA GLU A 88 -5.10 17.57 -6.61
C GLU A 88 -4.89 16.28 -5.82
N MET A 89 -4.15 16.31 -4.69
CA MET A 89 -3.97 15.14 -3.82
C MET A 89 -5.30 14.63 -3.24
N GLU A 90 -6.17 15.54 -2.78
CA GLU A 90 -7.51 15.18 -2.26
C GLU A 90 -8.39 14.54 -3.35
N GLU A 91 -8.36 15.08 -4.57
CA GLU A 91 -9.08 14.52 -5.72
C GLU A 91 -8.56 13.13 -6.09
N GLU A 92 -7.24 12.92 -6.05
CA GLU A 92 -6.61 11.63 -6.27
C GLU A 92 -6.96 10.61 -5.17
N HIS A 93 -7.02 11.03 -3.90
CA HIS A 93 -7.52 10.19 -2.80
C HIS A 93 -8.97 9.75 -3.02
N ALA A 94 -9.83 10.65 -3.50
CA ALA A 94 -11.21 10.32 -3.83
C ALA A 94 -11.29 9.29 -4.98
N ALA A 95 -10.50 9.48 -6.03
CA ALA A 95 -10.41 8.54 -7.16
C ALA A 95 -9.88 7.16 -6.72
N MET A 96 -8.83 7.15 -5.89
CA MET A 96 -8.27 5.94 -5.28
C MET A 96 -9.32 5.20 -4.44
N SER A 97 -10.05 5.91 -3.58
CA SER A 97 -11.11 5.32 -2.75
C SER A 97 -12.22 4.70 -3.59
N ALA A 98 -12.64 5.35 -4.68
CA ALA A 98 -13.63 4.81 -5.60
C ALA A 98 -13.13 3.52 -6.30
N ALA A 99 -11.89 3.52 -6.77
CA ALA A 99 -11.29 2.35 -7.43
C ALA A 99 -11.17 1.15 -6.44
N LEU A 100 -10.69 1.41 -5.22
CA LEU A 100 -10.60 0.40 -4.17
C LEU A 100 -11.97 -0.21 -3.82
N ALA A 101 -13.02 0.61 -3.72
CA ALA A 101 -14.38 0.15 -3.50
C ALA A 101 -14.89 -0.73 -4.65
N GLY A 102 -14.61 -0.35 -5.89
CA GLY A 102 -14.91 -1.13 -7.10
C GLY A 102 -14.26 -2.51 -7.08
N THR A 103 -12.96 -2.57 -6.81
CA THR A 103 -12.22 -3.84 -6.69
C THR A 103 -12.72 -4.69 -5.53
N ALA A 104 -13.09 -4.08 -4.40
CA ALA A 104 -13.70 -4.80 -3.29
C ALA A 104 -15.00 -5.49 -3.72
N GLY A 105 -15.84 -4.79 -4.51
CA GLY A 105 -17.06 -5.34 -5.08
C GLY A 105 -16.81 -6.52 -6.03
N ALA A 106 -15.86 -6.37 -6.95
CA ALA A 106 -15.51 -7.42 -7.90
C ALA A 106 -14.98 -8.68 -7.21
N LEU A 107 -14.08 -8.52 -6.23
CA LEU A 107 -13.54 -9.66 -5.47
C LEU A 107 -14.59 -10.33 -4.57
N ARG A 108 -15.54 -9.58 -4.00
CA ARG A 108 -16.69 -10.18 -3.30
C ARG A 108 -17.57 -11.01 -4.22
N THR A 109 -17.81 -10.55 -5.45
CA THR A 109 -18.54 -11.33 -6.45
C THR A 109 -17.78 -12.60 -6.82
N LEU A 110 -16.49 -12.49 -7.12
CA LEU A 110 -15.63 -13.63 -7.39
C LEU A 110 -15.61 -14.64 -6.22
N ALA A 111 -15.56 -14.17 -4.97
CA ALA A 111 -15.61 -15.04 -3.79
C ALA A 111 -16.91 -15.86 -3.69
N ARG A 112 -18.04 -15.31 -4.16
CA ARG A 112 -19.33 -16.01 -4.17
C ARG A 112 -19.43 -17.01 -5.33
N THR A 113 -18.92 -16.66 -6.50
CA THR A 113 -19.14 -17.44 -7.72
C THR A 113 -18.00 -18.43 -7.98
N GLY A 114 -16.76 -17.97 -7.85
CA GLY A 114 -15.54 -18.67 -8.27
C GLY A 114 -15.37 -18.71 -9.79
N SER A 115 -16.20 -18.00 -10.56
CA SER A 115 -16.26 -18.16 -12.02
C SER A 115 -15.06 -17.51 -12.72
N GLY A 116 -14.64 -18.06 -13.85
CA GLY A 116 -13.60 -17.48 -14.71
C GLY A 116 -13.99 -16.11 -15.27
N ALA A 117 -15.28 -15.89 -15.54
CA ALA A 117 -15.78 -14.59 -15.98
C ALA A 117 -15.62 -13.51 -14.90
N ASP A 118 -16.00 -13.84 -13.65
CA ASP A 118 -15.82 -12.93 -12.52
C ASP A 118 -14.34 -12.76 -12.15
N ALA A 119 -13.50 -13.76 -12.41
CA ALA A 119 -12.06 -13.67 -12.21
C ALA A 119 -11.43 -12.67 -13.18
N ALA A 120 -11.82 -12.72 -14.46
CA ALA A 120 -11.43 -11.75 -15.46
C ALA A 120 -11.92 -10.33 -15.10
N ALA A 121 -13.17 -10.19 -14.65
CA ALA A 121 -13.71 -8.90 -14.20
C ALA A 121 -12.96 -8.35 -12.98
N ALA A 122 -12.66 -9.20 -11.99
CA ALA A 122 -11.87 -8.82 -10.83
C ALA A 122 -10.46 -8.40 -11.23
N ARG A 123 -9.83 -9.09 -12.18
CA ARG A 123 -8.50 -8.71 -12.69
C ARG A 123 -8.51 -7.34 -13.35
N THR A 124 -9.47 -7.08 -14.23
CA THR A 124 -9.63 -5.77 -14.88
C THR A 124 -9.79 -4.67 -13.83
N SER A 125 -10.57 -4.92 -12.78
CA SER A 125 -10.72 -3.96 -11.68
C SER A 125 -9.43 -3.77 -10.89
N VAL A 126 -8.68 -4.83 -10.60
CA VAL A 126 -7.37 -4.74 -9.92
C VAL A 126 -6.36 -3.93 -10.73
N GLU A 127 -6.28 -4.13 -12.05
CA GLU A 127 -5.36 -3.36 -12.89
C GLU A 127 -5.75 -1.88 -12.98
N HIS A 128 -7.05 -1.57 -13.05
CA HIS A 128 -7.52 -0.19 -12.98
C HIS A 128 -7.15 0.46 -11.64
N THR A 129 -7.44 -0.21 -10.52
CA THR A 129 -7.05 0.26 -9.18
C THR A 129 -5.55 0.43 -9.05
N ARG A 130 -4.76 -0.49 -9.61
CA ARG A 130 -3.31 -0.38 -9.63
C ARG A 130 -2.85 0.86 -10.40
N ALA A 131 -3.43 1.16 -11.55
CA ALA A 131 -3.07 2.35 -12.32
C ALA A 131 -3.38 3.64 -11.55
N VAL A 132 -4.57 3.75 -10.95
CA VAL A 132 -4.99 4.91 -10.14
C VAL A 132 -4.10 5.08 -8.91
N VAL A 133 -3.95 4.01 -8.11
CA VAL A 133 -3.16 4.04 -6.88
C VAL A 133 -1.70 4.36 -7.19
N VAL A 134 -1.07 3.65 -8.14
CA VAL A 134 0.35 3.90 -8.45
C VAL A 134 0.57 5.31 -8.98
N GLY A 135 -0.34 5.83 -9.81
CA GLY A 135 -0.25 7.21 -10.30
C GLY A 135 -0.25 8.23 -9.15
N HIS A 136 -1.16 8.07 -8.19
CA HIS A 136 -1.21 8.92 -7.00
C HIS A 136 0.07 8.80 -6.14
N LEU A 137 0.49 7.56 -5.81
CA LEU A 137 1.69 7.35 -4.98
C LEU A 137 2.96 7.91 -5.64
N ASP A 138 3.06 7.82 -6.97
CA ASP A 138 4.19 8.38 -7.73
C ASP A 138 4.14 9.92 -7.69
N HIS A 139 2.95 10.54 -7.85
CA HIS A 139 2.77 11.99 -7.80
C HIS A 139 3.10 12.55 -6.41
N GLU A 140 2.60 11.92 -5.35
CA GLU A 140 2.87 12.33 -3.97
C GLU A 140 4.38 12.24 -3.63
N GLU A 141 5.03 11.13 -4.00
CA GLU A 141 6.47 10.93 -3.80
C GLU A 141 7.32 11.97 -4.55
N GLU A 142 6.91 12.36 -5.77
CA GLU A 142 7.61 13.35 -6.58
C GLU A 142 7.37 14.78 -6.07
N ALA A 143 6.12 15.15 -5.81
CA ALA A 143 5.71 16.52 -5.56
C ALA A 143 5.78 16.92 -4.08
N LEU A 144 5.37 16.05 -3.16
CA LEU A 144 5.23 16.40 -1.73
C LEU A 144 6.36 15.89 -0.86
N GLU A 145 6.90 14.71 -1.12
CA GLU A 145 7.93 14.12 -0.25
C GLU A 145 9.20 15.00 -0.11
N PRO A 146 9.71 15.69 -1.18
CA PRO A 146 10.82 16.64 -1.03
C PRO A 146 10.49 17.84 -0.13
N LEU A 147 9.23 18.28 -0.11
CA LEU A 147 8.77 19.40 0.71
C LEU A 147 8.70 18.96 2.19
N LEU A 148 8.14 17.77 2.44
CA LEU A 148 8.08 17.18 3.78
C LEU A 148 9.48 16.93 4.37
N ARG A 149 10.45 16.52 3.54
CA ARG A 149 11.84 16.33 3.95
C ARG A 149 12.48 17.59 4.53
N ALA A 150 12.11 18.78 4.05
CA ALA A 150 12.61 20.05 4.58
C ALA A 150 12.21 20.29 6.06
N HIS A 151 11.20 19.56 6.55
CA HIS A 151 10.69 19.65 7.92
C HIS A 151 11.10 18.48 8.81
N GLU A 152 11.90 17.54 8.31
CA GLU A 152 12.40 16.42 9.11
C GLU A 152 13.14 16.91 10.36
N GLY A 153 12.77 16.36 11.52
CA GLY A 153 13.36 16.77 12.80
C GLY A 153 12.82 18.08 13.38
N SER A 154 11.85 18.75 12.75
CA SER A 154 11.11 19.84 13.39
C SER A 154 10.17 19.32 14.50
N ALA A 155 9.78 20.18 15.44
CA ALA A 155 8.87 19.79 16.52
C ALA A 155 7.44 19.59 16.00
N GLU A 156 7.06 20.44 15.05
CA GLU A 156 5.80 20.46 14.34
C GLU A 156 5.62 19.16 13.54
N TRP A 157 6.62 18.77 12.75
CA TRP A 157 6.56 17.52 11.99
C TRP A 157 6.57 16.27 12.88
N ARG A 158 7.32 16.30 13.99
CA ARG A 158 7.25 15.22 15.00
C ARG A 158 5.86 15.10 15.63
N ALA A 159 5.15 16.21 15.83
CA ALA A 159 3.79 16.18 16.34
C ALA A 159 2.81 15.54 15.34
N VAL A 160 2.91 15.90 14.05
CA VAL A 160 2.11 15.33 12.95
C VAL A 160 2.36 13.82 12.83
N THR A 161 3.61 13.40 12.65
CA THR A 161 3.98 11.98 12.57
C THR A 161 3.67 11.20 13.85
N GLY A 162 3.65 11.90 14.99
CA GLY A 162 3.20 11.35 16.27
C GLY A 162 1.72 10.95 16.29
N ARG A 163 0.86 11.59 15.49
CA ARG A 163 -0.54 11.24 15.32
C ARG A 163 -0.71 10.06 14.34
N LEU A 164 0.02 10.07 13.22
CA LEU A 164 0.00 9.01 12.20
C LEU A 164 0.37 7.62 12.75
N ARG A 165 1.26 7.55 13.75
CA ARG A 165 1.68 6.28 14.36
C ARG A 165 0.67 5.67 15.34
N HIS A 166 -0.38 6.40 15.73
CA HIS A 166 -1.28 5.93 16.78
C HIS A 166 -2.19 4.81 16.26
N ARG A 167 -1.91 3.58 16.70
CA ARG A 167 -2.71 2.38 16.41
C ARG A 167 -2.80 1.52 17.65
N ASP A 168 -3.90 0.77 17.81
CA ASP A 168 -3.93 -0.25 18.86
C ASP A 168 -2.89 -1.35 18.57
N PRO A 169 -2.39 -2.08 19.60
CA PRO A 169 -1.31 -3.04 19.41
C PRO A 169 -1.59 -4.15 18.38
N ARG A 170 -2.86 -4.55 18.19
CA ARG A 170 -3.23 -5.60 17.22
C ARG A 170 -3.20 -5.06 15.79
N ALA A 171 -3.69 -3.84 15.59
CA ALA A 171 -3.56 -3.14 14.31
C ALA A 171 -2.08 -2.90 13.97
N ALA A 172 -1.28 -2.40 14.91
CA ALA A 172 0.16 -2.20 14.71
C ALA A 172 0.89 -3.51 14.37
N GLY A 173 0.58 -4.61 15.05
CA GLY A 173 1.14 -5.92 14.75
C GLY A 173 0.78 -6.44 13.36
N SER A 174 -0.48 -6.25 12.93
CA SER A 174 -0.94 -6.63 11.59
C SER A 174 -0.27 -5.77 10.50
N PHE A 175 -0.13 -4.47 10.75
CA PHE A 175 0.58 -3.53 9.88
C PHE A 175 2.04 -3.93 9.67
N PHE A 176 2.83 -4.14 10.74
CA PHE A 176 4.23 -4.53 10.56
C PHE A 176 4.40 -5.91 9.93
N ALA A 177 3.50 -6.86 10.23
CA ALA A 177 3.50 -8.16 9.56
C ALA A 177 3.22 -8.02 8.05
N TRP A 178 2.30 -7.14 7.66
CA TRP A 178 2.02 -6.81 6.26
C TRP A 178 3.17 -6.08 5.57
N LEU A 179 3.67 -5.01 6.19
CA LEU A 179 4.76 -4.18 5.67
C LEU A 179 5.99 -5.03 5.37
N THR A 180 6.32 -5.97 6.27
CA THR A 180 7.51 -6.82 6.17
C THR A 180 7.35 -8.10 5.32
N ASP A 181 6.16 -8.42 4.84
CA ASP A 181 5.91 -9.65 4.05
C ASP A 181 6.36 -9.51 2.59
N GLY A 182 7.58 -9.96 2.30
CA GLY A 182 8.22 -9.80 1.00
C GLY A 182 8.83 -8.41 0.79
N ILE A 183 9.13 -7.69 1.88
CA ILE A 183 9.91 -6.45 1.84
C ILE A 183 11.31 -6.70 1.26
N SER A 184 11.78 -5.79 0.41
CA SER A 184 13.10 -5.85 -0.22
C SER A 184 14.23 -5.73 0.82
N ALA A 185 15.46 -6.12 0.44
CA ALA A 185 16.61 -5.97 1.34
C ALA A 185 16.90 -4.50 1.67
N GLY A 186 16.76 -3.60 0.68
CA GLY A 186 16.94 -2.16 0.84
C GLY A 186 15.90 -1.55 1.79
N ASP A 187 14.62 -1.78 1.51
CA ASP A 187 13.51 -1.31 2.35
C ASP A 187 13.60 -1.84 3.79
N ARG A 188 14.07 -3.08 3.97
CA ARG A 188 14.30 -3.66 5.29
C ARG A 188 15.40 -2.94 6.06
N ALA A 189 16.47 -2.51 5.38
CA ALA A 189 17.54 -1.75 6.01
C ALA A 189 17.02 -0.38 6.49
N VAL A 190 16.22 0.29 5.67
CA VAL A 190 15.54 1.53 6.02
C VAL A 190 14.62 1.34 7.22
N LEU A 191 13.72 0.34 7.18
CA LEU A 191 12.79 0.09 8.28
C LEU A 191 13.53 -0.10 9.62
N ARG A 192 14.68 -0.76 9.61
CA ARG A 192 15.51 -0.96 10.82
C ARG A 192 16.15 0.32 11.34
N ALA A 193 16.43 1.28 10.47
CA ALA A 193 16.93 2.59 10.86
C ALA A 193 15.84 3.45 11.51
N THR A 194 14.58 3.28 11.09
CA THR A 194 13.42 4.03 11.63
C THR A 194 12.81 3.37 12.87
N VAL A 195 12.70 2.04 12.88
CA VAL A 195 12.07 1.25 13.95
C VAL A 195 13.01 0.14 14.39
N PRO A 196 13.38 0.04 15.68
CA PRO A 196 14.28 -1.01 16.15
C PRO A 196 13.80 -2.41 15.79
N ALA A 197 14.72 -3.25 15.28
CA ALA A 197 14.40 -4.60 14.82
C ALA A 197 13.69 -5.50 15.85
N PRO A 198 14.00 -5.46 17.17
CA PRO A 198 13.26 -6.23 18.16
C PRO A 198 11.79 -5.83 18.26
N VAL A 199 11.46 -4.55 18.06
CA VAL A 199 10.08 -4.04 18.14
C VAL A 199 9.24 -4.58 17.00
N THR A 200 9.75 -4.47 15.76
CA THR A 200 9.04 -5.00 14.57
C THR A 200 8.86 -6.51 14.65
N ALA A 201 9.88 -7.25 15.14
CA ALA A 201 9.81 -8.70 15.30
C ALA A 201 8.79 -9.14 16.36
N VAL A 202 8.76 -8.50 17.53
CA VAL A 202 7.81 -8.80 18.61
C VAL A 202 6.38 -8.47 18.17
N LEU A 203 6.14 -7.28 17.63
CA LEU A 203 4.81 -6.86 17.19
C LEU A 203 4.27 -7.79 16.09
N SER A 204 5.09 -8.09 15.08
CA SER A 204 4.67 -8.96 13.98
C SER A 204 4.38 -10.40 14.46
N ARG A 205 5.21 -10.94 15.36
CA ARG A 205 5.08 -12.34 15.81
C ARG A 205 3.95 -12.54 16.82
N VAL A 206 3.75 -11.58 17.73
CA VAL A 206 2.77 -11.69 18.82
C VAL A 206 1.41 -11.17 18.37
N PHE A 207 1.38 -10.04 17.68
CA PHE A 207 0.14 -9.32 17.33
C PHE A 207 -0.21 -9.37 15.83
N GLY A 208 0.72 -9.76 14.95
CA GLY A 208 0.49 -9.94 13.51
C GLY A 208 -0.21 -11.24 13.11
N ARG A 209 -0.80 -11.95 14.07
CA ARG A 209 -1.43 -13.27 13.88
C ARG A 209 -2.57 -13.25 12.85
N ARG A 210 -3.32 -12.15 12.78
CA ARG A 210 -4.39 -11.93 11.79
C ARG A 210 -3.83 -11.95 10.37
N TYR A 211 -2.79 -11.16 10.11
CA TYR A 211 -2.15 -11.11 8.80
C TYR A 211 -1.45 -12.44 8.46
N THR A 212 -0.58 -12.91 9.35
CA THR A 212 0.27 -14.09 9.10
C THR A 212 -0.51 -15.38 8.86
N ARG A 213 -1.73 -15.50 9.39
CA ARG A 213 -2.60 -16.67 9.17
C ARG A 213 -3.69 -16.46 8.13
N GLY A 214 -4.23 -15.25 8.03
CA GLY A 214 -5.38 -14.95 7.17
C GLY A 214 -5.01 -14.48 5.77
N VAL A 215 -3.85 -13.84 5.62
CA VAL A 215 -3.44 -13.14 4.39
C VAL A 215 -2.14 -13.70 3.83
N ALA A 216 -1.05 -13.74 4.60
CA ALA A 216 0.26 -14.18 4.09
C ALA A 216 0.26 -15.55 3.36
N PRO A 217 -0.53 -16.57 3.78
CA PRO A 217 -0.59 -17.84 3.05
C PRO A 217 -1.18 -17.72 1.65
N VAL A 218 -2.00 -16.71 1.37
CA VAL A 218 -2.62 -16.47 0.06
C VAL A 218 -1.55 -16.28 -1.01
N TRP A 219 -0.44 -15.64 -0.69
CA TRP A 219 0.66 -15.39 -1.63
C TRP A 219 1.52 -16.61 -1.93
N ARG A 220 1.44 -17.66 -1.10
CA ARG A 220 2.26 -18.88 -1.22
C ARG A 220 1.50 -20.07 -1.79
N ALA A 221 0.17 -20.00 -1.81
CA ALA A 221 -0.65 -21.06 -2.36
C ALA A 221 -0.43 -21.14 -3.88
N ALA A 222 0.18 -22.24 -4.33
CA ALA A 222 0.26 -22.56 -5.76
C ALA A 222 -1.14 -22.74 -6.35
N VAL A 223 -1.29 -22.43 -7.63
CA VAL A 223 -2.45 -22.83 -8.43
C VAL A 223 -2.53 -24.36 -8.36
N ARG A 224 -3.59 -24.90 -7.75
CA ARG A 224 -3.79 -26.35 -7.73
C ARG A 224 -4.11 -26.81 -9.16
N PRO A 225 -3.45 -27.87 -9.67
CA PRO A 225 -3.88 -28.47 -10.93
C PRO A 225 -5.29 -29.07 -10.76
N PRO A 226 -6.10 -29.14 -11.84
CA PRO A 226 -7.42 -29.74 -11.76
C PRO A 226 -7.31 -31.19 -11.28
N VAL A 227 -8.12 -31.56 -10.29
CA VAL A 227 -8.30 -32.95 -9.92
C VAL A 227 -9.07 -33.60 -11.06
N GLY A 228 -8.38 -34.44 -11.85
CA GLY A 228 -9.00 -35.21 -12.93
C GLY A 228 -10.16 -36.05 -12.39
N GLY A 229 -11.28 -36.00 -13.10
CA GLY A 229 -12.41 -36.90 -12.90
C GLY A 229 -12.17 -38.28 -13.50
#